data_AF-A0A061RUN8-F1
#
_entry.id   AF-A0A061RUN8-F1
#
_cell.length_a   1.000
_cell.length_b   1.000
_cell.length_c   1.000
_cell.angle_alpha   90.00
_cell.angle_beta   90.00
_cell.angle_gamma   90.00
#
_symmetry.space_group_name_H-M   'P 1'
#
loop_
_entity.id
_entity.type
_entity.pdbx_description
1 polymer ?
#
loop_
_entity_poly.entity_id
_entity_poly.type
_entity_poly.pdbx_seq_one_letter_code
_entity_poly.pdbx_strand_id
1 'polypeptide(L)'
;MLVIGACAGRLVGIAATHFIMEHDYPLPTSTEGFTPDSPWTWIDPGAFALVGAGAFMGGVTRLTISLSVIMMEISNDIRLLPSVLVSILVAKAMADMCTHALYHALLEIKCVPFLPGEPNASVSPDLLHVTSVMRSPVVCIKEVDRVQYIKTVLRDTGHSVFPVVRSTNNGQVFVGTIARDHLKVILRRLATLPIGAALDVTYEDLQMRQVSQADRDYVADQEMALLHDIPVAAVDPEADGGSQVRQRLANGHAGRTAADEGVVDLRPYMNTSAPSVLDTFSVERAYMMFRTLGLRHLVVVDAVNHIVGIISRQDLLGYCLDDAISKAQRKGEL
;
A
#
# COMPACT_ATOMS: atom_id res chain seq x y z
N MET A 1 -13.72 16.89 16.80
CA MET A 1 -14.30 15.66 17.40
C MET A 1 -14.15 15.65 18.91
N LEU A 2 -12.94 15.71 19.47
CA LEU A 2 -12.72 15.71 20.93
C LEU A 2 -13.50 16.81 21.67
N VAL A 3 -13.44 18.06 21.18
CA VAL A 3 -14.16 19.18 21.82
C VAL A 3 -15.68 18.95 21.85
N ILE A 4 -16.25 18.42 20.77
CA ILE A 4 -17.69 18.14 20.68
C ILE A 4 -18.09 17.09 21.72
N GLY A 5 -17.33 15.99 21.80
CA GLY A 5 -17.54 14.96 22.82
C GLY A 5 -17.29 15.46 24.24
N ALA A 6 -16.31 16.34 24.44
CA ALA A 6 -16.02 16.95 25.74
C ALA A 6 -17.17 17.83 26.22
N CYS A 7 -17.71 18.67 25.34
CA CYS A 7 -18.88 19.49 25.64
C CYS A 7 -20.10 18.63 26.00
N ALA A 8 -20.38 17.59 25.21
CA ALA A 8 -21.48 16.67 25.48
C ALA A 8 -21.28 15.91 26.81
N GLY A 9 -20.09 15.37 27.06
CA GLY A 9 -19.75 14.69 28.32
C GLY A 9 -19.85 15.62 29.52
N ARG A 10 -19.38 16.86 29.40
CA ARG A 10 -19.51 17.87 30.46
C ARG A 10 -20.97 18.21 30.75
N LEU A 11 -21.81 18.36 29.72
CA LEU A 11 -23.24 18.59 29.88
C LEU A 11 -23.91 17.43 30.62
N VAL A 12 -23.57 16.17 30.27
CA VAL A 12 -24.06 14.98 30.99
C VAL A 12 -23.59 14.97 32.45
N GLY A 13 -22.33 15.31 32.71
CA GLY A 13 -21.79 15.41 34.08
C GLY A 13 -22.53 16.45 34.93
N ILE A 14 -22.76 17.65 34.39
CA ILE A 14 -23.52 18.71 35.08
C ILE A 14 -24.98 18.28 35.29
N ALA A 15 -25.62 17.70 34.27
CA ALA A 15 -26.98 17.19 34.38
C ALA A 15 -27.11 16.09 35.44
N ALA A 16 -26.13 15.19 35.54
CA ALA A 16 -26.09 14.16 36.58
C ALA A 16 -25.98 14.77 37.97
N THR A 17 -25.10 15.76 38.17
CA THR A 17 -25.01 16.47 39.46
C THR A 17 -26.31 17.17 39.83
N HIS A 18 -26.96 17.83 38.87
CA HIS A 18 -28.23 18.53 39.10
C HIS A 18 -29.36 17.55 39.44
N PHE A 19 -29.47 16.43 38.71
CA PHE A 19 -30.50 15.42 38.94
C PHE A 19 -30.39 14.80 40.34
N ILE A 20 -29.17 14.55 40.81
CA ILE A 20 -28.91 13.98 42.12
C ILE A 20 -29.20 15.00 43.23
N MET A 21 -28.87 16.27 43.02
CA MET A 21 -29.22 17.36 43.93
C MET A 21 -30.74 17.58 44.01
N GLU A 22 -31.46 17.42 42.89
CA GLU A 22 -32.90 17.66 42.80
C GLU A 22 -33.75 16.53 43.39
N HIS A 23 -33.26 15.28 43.34
CA HIS A 23 -33.98 14.11 43.89
C HIS A 23 -33.75 13.85 45.39
N ASP A 24 -33.07 14.75 46.10
CA ASP A 24 -32.87 14.73 47.56
C ASP A 24 -32.61 13.30 48.10
N TYR A 25 -31.71 12.56 47.43
CA TYR A 25 -31.29 11.26 47.92
C TYR A 25 -30.72 11.49 49.33
N PRO A 26 -31.33 10.93 50.39
CA PRO A 26 -30.82 11.14 51.74
C PRO A 26 -29.41 10.59 51.76
N LEU A 27 -28.42 11.47 51.90
CA LEU A 27 -27.07 11.08 52.26
C LEU A 27 -27.22 10.20 53.50
N PRO A 28 -26.90 8.89 53.45
CA PRO A 28 -27.01 8.05 54.62
C PRO A 28 -26.12 8.66 55.71
N THR A 29 -26.77 9.12 56.78
CA THR A 29 -26.12 9.68 57.96
C THR A 29 -25.11 8.68 58.52
N SER A 30 -23.83 8.93 58.22
CA SER A 30 -22.67 8.73 59.10
C SER A 30 -22.59 7.45 59.94
N THR A 31 -22.75 6.26 59.37
CA THR A 31 -22.39 5.02 60.11
C THR A 31 -21.40 4.10 59.41
N GLU A 32 -21.12 4.24 58.11
CA GLU A 32 -20.11 3.46 57.40
C GLU A 32 -19.36 4.39 56.43
N GLY A 33 -18.11 4.78 56.77
CA GLY A 33 -17.30 5.87 56.19
C GLY A 33 -17.02 5.89 54.68
N PHE A 34 -18.05 5.93 53.84
CA PHE A 34 -17.94 5.87 52.37
C PHE A 34 -18.61 7.04 51.62
N THR A 35 -19.22 8.02 52.30
CA THR A 35 -19.82 9.20 51.63
C THR A 35 -19.01 10.47 51.90
N PRO A 36 -18.50 11.16 50.88
CA PRO A 36 -17.77 12.41 51.04
C PRO A 36 -18.70 13.63 51.23
N ASP A 37 -18.18 14.71 51.83
CA ASP A 37 -18.92 15.88 52.34
C ASP A 37 -19.60 16.77 51.27
N SER A 38 -19.44 16.48 49.97
CA SER A 38 -19.96 17.31 48.88
C SER A 38 -20.35 16.50 47.63
N PRO A 39 -21.41 16.87 46.89
CA PRO A 39 -21.76 16.22 45.63
C PRO A 39 -20.63 16.19 44.57
N TRP A 40 -19.74 17.19 44.63
CA TRP A 40 -18.65 17.39 43.67
C TRP A 40 -17.46 16.44 43.88
N THR A 41 -17.36 15.75 45.01
CA THR A 41 -16.22 14.86 45.30
C THR A 41 -16.36 13.47 44.69
N TRP A 42 -17.57 13.06 44.30
CA TRP A 42 -17.83 11.75 43.68
C TRP A 42 -18.25 11.85 42.20
N ILE A 43 -18.67 13.03 41.73
CA ILE A 43 -18.98 13.31 40.32
C ILE A 43 -18.22 14.56 39.89
N ASP A 44 -17.11 14.37 39.15
CA ASP A 44 -16.37 15.46 38.52
C ASP A 44 -16.83 15.65 37.06
N PRO A 45 -17.46 16.79 36.70
CA PRO A 45 -17.81 17.12 35.32
C PRO A 45 -16.61 17.13 34.38
N GLY A 46 -15.38 17.33 34.88
CA GLY A 46 -14.14 17.21 34.13
C GLY A 46 -13.87 15.78 33.64
N ALA A 47 -13.94 14.80 34.54
CA ALA A 47 -13.83 13.38 34.20
C ALA A 47 -14.89 12.94 33.17
N PHE A 48 -16.15 13.38 33.34
CA PHE A 48 -17.21 13.10 32.35
C PHE A 48 -16.97 13.75 30.99
N ALA A 49 -16.37 14.95 30.95
CA ALA A 49 -15.95 15.57 29.71
C ALA A 49 -14.88 14.73 29.00
N LEU A 50 -13.90 14.20 29.73
CA LEU A 50 -12.88 13.32 29.16
C LEU A 50 -13.49 12.03 28.59
N VAL A 51 -14.36 11.36 29.36
CA VAL A 51 -15.05 10.15 28.92
C VAL A 51 -15.90 10.42 27.68
N GLY A 52 -16.66 11.51 27.63
CA GLY A 52 -17.45 11.92 26.47
C GLY A 52 -16.61 12.25 25.23
N ALA A 53 -15.46 12.90 25.43
CA ALA A 53 -14.50 13.18 24.35
C ALA A 53 -13.94 11.90 23.74
N GLY A 54 -13.56 10.94 24.59
CA GLY A 54 -13.07 9.62 24.18
C GLY A 54 -14.16 8.84 23.43
N ALA A 55 -15.34 8.72 24.02
CA ALA A 55 -16.49 8.04 23.43
C ALA A 55 -16.84 8.59 22.04
N PHE A 56 -16.93 9.93 21.88
CA PHE A 56 -17.25 10.53 20.59
C PHE A 56 -16.14 10.32 19.56
N MET A 57 -14.86 10.51 19.93
CA MET A 57 -13.76 10.30 18.99
C MET A 57 -13.61 8.82 18.60
N GLY A 58 -13.77 7.89 19.54
CA GLY A 58 -13.77 6.44 19.28
C GLY A 58 -14.97 6.02 18.43
N GLY A 59 -16.14 6.61 18.68
CA GLY A 59 -17.36 6.45 17.90
C GLY A 59 -17.35 7.10 16.51
N VAL A 60 -16.34 7.91 16.16
CA VAL A 60 -16.17 8.43 14.78
C VAL A 60 -15.03 7.70 14.06
N THR A 61 -13.91 7.49 14.76
CA THR A 61 -12.67 6.96 14.17
C THR A 61 -12.52 5.45 14.27
N ARG A 62 -13.29 4.77 15.14
CA ARG A 62 -13.16 3.35 15.51
C ARG A 62 -11.81 2.95 16.10
N LEU A 63 -10.98 3.93 16.51
CA LEU A 63 -9.74 3.69 17.23
C LEU A 63 -10.05 3.44 18.72
N THR A 64 -9.66 2.28 19.24
CA THR A 64 -9.94 1.86 20.61
C THR A 64 -8.71 1.95 21.51
N ILE A 65 -7.71 1.12 21.24
CA ILE A 65 -6.54 0.95 22.12
C ILE A 65 -5.67 2.21 22.10
N SER A 66 -5.26 2.66 20.91
CA SER A 66 -4.40 3.85 20.77
C SER A 66 -5.06 5.11 21.33
N LEU A 67 -6.35 5.31 21.07
CA LEU A 67 -7.09 6.45 21.59
C LEU A 67 -7.19 6.43 23.11
N SER A 68 -7.43 5.25 23.71
CA SER A 68 -7.50 5.10 25.16
C SER A 68 -6.17 5.42 25.84
N VAL A 69 -5.05 4.99 25.24
CA VAL A 69 -3.69 5.30 25.71
C VAL A 69 -3.42 6.80 25.61
N ILE A 70 -3.71 7.43 24.46
CA ILE A 70 -3.54 8.89 24.27
C ILE A 70 -4.34 9.66 25.33
N MET A 71 -5.58 9.24 25.61
CA MET A 71 -6.43 9.91 26.60
C MET A 71 -5.90 9.76 28.04
N MET A 72 -5.34 8.59 28.35
CA MET A 72 -4.67 8.32 29.63
C MET A 72 -3.38 9.15 29.76
N GLU A 73 -2.58 9.27 28.71
CA GLU A 73 -1.35 10.07 28.71
C GLU A 73 -1.65 11.57 28.89
N ILE A 74 -2.65 12.10 28.18
CA ILE A 74 -3.08 13.51 28.30
C ILE A 74 -3.56 13.82 29.73
N SER A 75 -4.28 12.87 30.35
CA SER A 75 -4.84 13.05 31.68
C SER A 75 -3.84 12.74 32.79
N ASN A 76 -2.78 12.00 32.47
CA ASN A 76 -1.79 11.48 33.40
C ASN A 76 -2.40 10.74 34.62
N ASP A 77 -3.57 10.12 34.45
CA ASP A 77 -4.23 9.31 35.48
C ASP A 77 -4.67 7.96 34.90
N ILE A 78 -3.95 6.90 35.30
CA ILE A 78 -4.23 5.54 34.88
C ILE A 78 -5.52 4.97 35.48
N ARG A 79 -6.00 5.50 36.61
CA ARG A 79 -7.24 5.01 37.26
C ARG A 79 -8.47 5.30 36.40
N LEU A 80 -8.41 6.34 35.57
CA LEU A 80 -9.49 6.73 34.68
C LEU A 80 -9.54 5.89 33.39
N LEU A 81 -8.44 5.19 33.06
CA LEU A 81 -8.31 4.34 31.87
C LEU A 81 -9.46 3.33 31.68
N PRO A 82 -9.85 2.50 32.67
CA PRO A 82 -10.93 1.54 32.48
C PRO A 82 -12.27 2.20 32.12
N SER A 83 -12.59 3.36 32.72
CA SER A 83 -13.83 4.08 32.42
C SER A 83 -13.86 4.63 30.99
N VAL A 84 -12.73 5.19 30.54
CA VAL A 84 -12.57 5.71 29.19
C VAL A 84 -12.62 4.57 28.18
N LEU A 85 -11.94 3.45 28.44
CA LEU A 85 -11.93 2.27 27.58
C LEU A 85 -13.34 1.70 27.37
N VAL A 86 -14.10 1.49 28.46
CA VAL A 86 -15.48 0.98 28.37
C VAL A 86 -16.36 1.94 27.58
N SER A 87 -16.26 3.25 27.82
CA SER A 87 -17.02 4.25 27.06
C SER A 87 -16.71 4.23 25.56
N ILE A 88 -15.43 4.07 25.19
CA ILE A 88 -14.98 3.99 23.80
C ILE A 88 -15.50 2.70 23.15
N LEU A 89 -15.48 1.57 23.87
CA LEU A 89 -15.98 0.29 23.35
C LEU A 89 -17.48 0.32 23.10
N VAL A 90 -18.26 0.87 24.04
CA VAL A 90 -19.72 1.03 23.86
C VAL A 90 -20.02 1.96 22.69
N ALA A 91 -19.32 3.11 22.61
CA ALA A 91 -19.49 4.04 21.50
C ALA A 91 -19.10 3.42 20.15
N LYS A 92 -18.01 2.64 20.10
CA LYS A 92 -17.63 1.88 18.91
C LYS A 92 -18.71 0.88 18.52
N ALA A 93 -19.22 0.09 19.46
CA ALA A 93 -20.25 -0.93 19.17
C ALA A 93 -21.52 -0.30 18.59
N MET A 94 -22.03 0.77 19.23
CA MET A 94 -23.19 1.51 18.72
C MET A 94 -22.94 2.10 17.33
N ALA A 95 -21.74 2.61 17.11
CA ALA A 95 -21.42 3.24 15.84
C ALA A 95 -21.18 2.19 14.73
N ASP A 96 -20.59 1.02 15.02
CA ASP A 96 -20.44 -0.09 14.06
C ASP A 96 -21.79 -0.62 13.57
N MET A 97 -22.84 -0.55 14.39
CA MET A 97 -24.20 -0.91 13.97
C MET A 97 -24.83 0.09 12.99
N CYS A 98 -24.42 1.37 13.06
CA CYS A 98 -25.07 2.45 12.31
C CYS A 98 -24.29 2.90 11.08
N THR A 99 -22.96 2.99 11.16
CA THR A 99 -22.13 3.60 10.13
C THR A 99 -20.75 2.95 9.99
N HIS A 100 -20.15 3.11 8.80
CA HIS A 100 -18.73 2.86 8.61
C HIS A 100 -17.87 3.92 9.31
N ALA A 101 -16.61 3.57 9.58
CA ALA A 101 -15.65 4.50 10.19
C ALA A 101 -15.32 5.64 9.22
N LEU A 102 -15.14 6.85 9.76
CA LEU A 102 -14.83 8.04 8.96
C LEU A 102 -13.62 7.83 8.03
N TYR A 103 -12.55 7.20 8.53
CA TYR A 103 -11.34 6.98 7.74
C TYR A 103 -11.52 5.98 6.60
N HIS A 104 -12.34 4.94 6.79
CA HIS A 104 -12.66 4.01 5.71
C HIS A 104 -13.48 4.70 4.62
N ALA A 105 -14.48 5.49 5.00
CA ALA A 105 -15.27 6.29 4.05
C ALA A 105 -14.39 7.27 3.26
N LEU A 106 -13.41 7.92 3.90
CA LEU A 106 -12.48 8.82 3.21
C LEU A 106 -11.56 8.10 2.23
N LEU A 107 -11.16 6.85 2.52
CA LEU A 107 -10.34 6.04 1.61
C LEU A 107 -11.13 5.66 0.35
N GLU A 108 -12.41 5.32 0.52
CA GLU A 108 -13.32 5.01 -0.60
C GLU A 108 -13.56 6.23 -1.49
N ILE A 109 -13.80 7.40 -0.91
CA ILE A 109 -13.98 8.66 -1.66
C ILE A 109 -12.72 9.02 -2.45
N LYS A 110 -11.53 8.74 -1.90
CA LYS A 110 -10.25 8.96 -2.59
C LYS A 110 -9.90 7.86 -3.60
N CYS A 111 -10.76 6.85 -3.75
CA CYS A 111 -10.54 5.68 -4.61
C CYS A 111 -9.17 5.02 -4.37
N VAL A 112 -8.72 4.97 -3.11
CA VAL A 112 -7.45 4.32 -2.76
C VAL A 112 -7.68 2.82 -2.64
N PRO A 113 -6.92 1.97 -3.36
CA PRO A 113 -7.03 0.51 -3.26
C PRO A 113 -6.47 0.03 -1.92
N PHE A 114 -7.31 0.09 -0.88
CA PHE A 114 -6.99 -0.36 0.47
C PHE A 114 -7.32 -1.85 0.64
N LEU A 115 -6.39 -2.60 1.24
CA LEU A 115 -6.51 -4.03 1.46
C LEU A 115 -6.83 -4.31 2.94
N PRO A 116 -8.05 -4.79 3.29
CA PRO A 116 -8.43 -4.99 4.69
C PRO A 116 -7.64 -6.09 5.42
N GLY A 117 -7.80 -6.15 6.75
CA GLY A 117 -7.19 -7.16 7.64
C GLY A 117 -7.65 -8.60 7.38
N GLU A 118 -8.78 -8.78 6.72
CA GLU A 118 -9.28 -10.08 6.28
C GLU A 118 -9.86 -9.88 4.88
N PRO A 119 -9.79 -10.89 4.00
CA PRO A 119 -10.36 -10.80 2.67
C PRO A 119 -11.88 -10.64 2.78
N ASN A 120 -12.40 -9.52 2.29
CA ASN A 120 -13.83 -9.24 2.23
C ASN A 120 -14.43 -9.88 0.97
N ALA A 121 -14.56 -11.21 0.96
CA ALA A 121 -15.18 -11.95 -0.13
C ALA A 121 -16.55 -12.49 0.31
N SER A 122 -17.50 -12.52 -0.62
CA SER A 122 -18.86 -13.06 -0.40
C SER A 122 -18.89 -14.56 -0.11
N VAL A 123 -17.88 -15.29 -0.58
CA VAL A 123 -17.67 -16.72 -0.35
C VAL A 123 -16.28 -16.93 0.24
N SER A 124 -16.12 -17.95 1.09
CA SER A 124 -14.87 -18.32 1.73
C SER A 124 -13.71 -18.39 0.72
N PRO A 125 -12.73 -17.47 0.77
CA PRO A 125 -11.63 -17.43 -0.20
C PRO A 125 -10.66 -18.60 -0.07
N ASP A 126 -10.78 -19.43 0.98
CA ASP A 126 -9.99 -20.66 1.12
C ASP A 126 -10.35 -21.74 0.09
N LEU A 127 -11.57 -21.71 -0.44
CA LEU A 127 -12.02 -22.67 -1.46
C LEU A 127 -11.53 -22.31 -2.87
N LEU A 128 -10.98 -21.10 -3.04
CA LEU A 128 -10.58 -20.58 -4.33
C LEU A 128 -9.06 -20.68 -4.52
N HIS A 129 -8.64 -21.24 -5.66
CA HIS A 129 -7.24 -21.26 -6.05
C HIS A 129 -6.80 -19.91 -6.63
N VAL A 130 -5.53 -19.58 -6.39
CA VAL A 130 -4.88 -18.35 -6.88
C VAL A 130 -4.98 -18.20 -8.40
N THR A 131 -5.09 -19.30 -9.14
CA THR A 131 -5.25 -19.31 -10.61
C THR A 131 -6.46 -18.52 -11.12
N SER A 132 -7.50 -18.38 -10.31
CA SER A 132 -8.72 -17.64 -10.66
C SER A 132 -8.58 -16.12 -10.52
N VAL A 133 -7.69 -15.66 -9.65
CA VAL A 133 -7.49 -14.24 -9.30
C VAL A 133 -6.28 -13.64 -10.02
N MET A 134 -5.25 -14.46 -10.26
CA MET A 134 -4.01 -14.00 -10.91
C MET A 134 -4.25 -13.44 -12.32
N ARG A 135 -3.38 -12.52 -12.73
CA ARG A 135 -3.37 -12.02 -14.10
C ARG A 135 -2.47 -12.86 -15.00
N SER A 136 -3.03 -13.30 -16.13
CA SER A 136 -2.33 -13.99 -17.23
C SER A 136 -2.79 -13.40 -18.58
N PRO A 137 -1.94 -13.40 -19.63
CA PRO A 137 -0.53 -13.81 -19.68
C PRO A 137 0.44 -12.78 -19.03
N VAL A 138 1.58 -13.26 -18.51
CA VAL A 138 2.62 -12.41 -17.90
C VAL A 138 3.73 -12.13 -18.90
N VAL A 139 4.19 -10.88 -18.95
CA VAL A 139 5.36 -10.50 -19.75
C VAL A 139 6.63 -10.79 -18.97
N CYS A 140 7.43 -11.74 -19.46
CA CYS A 140 8.66 -12.19 -18.83
C CYS A 140 9.89 -11.68 -19.59
N ILE A 141 10.99 -11.46 -18.87
CA ILE A 141 12.29 -11.07 -19.43
C ILE A 141 13.28 -12.21 -19.15
N LYS A 142 14.19 -12.51 -20.08
CA LYS A 142 15.20 -13.55 -19.84
C LYS A 142 16.36 -13.03 -18.98
N GLU A 143 17.09 -13.93 -18.32
CA GLU A 143 18.33 -13.57 -17.61
C GLU A 143 19.33 -12.81 -18.49
N VAL A 144 19.39 -13.20 -19.77
CA VAL A 144 20.23 -12.60 -20.79
C VAL A 144 19.33 -12.28 -21.98
N ASP A 145 19.01 -11.00 -22.16
CA ASP A 145 18.03 -10.55 -23.14
C ASP A 145 18.54 -9.40 -24.02
N ARG A 146 17.92 -9.21 -25.18
CA ARG A 146 18.28 -8.15 -26.12
C ARG A 146 17.79 -6.81 -25.60
N VAL A 147 18.63 -5.77 -25.69
CA VAL A 147 18.26 -4.39 -25.32
C VAL A 147 16.99 -3.94 -26.03
N GLN A 148 16.87 -4.25 -27.32
CA GLN A 148 15.71 -3.88 -28.13
C GLN A 148 14.41 -4.46 -27.56
N TYR A 149 14.40 -5.73 -27.13
CA TYR A 149 13.22 -6.36 -26.54
C TYR A 149 12.84 -5.71 -25.21
N ILE A 150 13.82 -5.39 -24.37
CA ILE A 150 13.59 -4.68 -23.11
C ILE A 150 13.00 -3.29 -23.38
N LYS A 151 13.55 -2.53 -24.35
CA LYS A 151 12.99 -1.23 -24.76
C LYS A 151 11.55 -1.35 -25.24
N THR A 152 11.22 -2.34 -26.08
CA THR A 152 9.84 -2.55 -26.56
C THR A 152 8.90 -2.90 -25.42
N VAL A 153 9.30 -3.81 -24.52
CA VAL A 153 8.49 -4.18 -23.34
C VAL A 153 8.24 -2.98 -22.44
N LEU A 154 9.26 -2.15 -22.22
CA LEU A 154 9.15 -0.92 -21.42
C LEU A 154 8.31 0.16 -22.08
N ARG A 155 8.16 0.15 -23.41
CA ARG A 155 7.32 1.09 -24.16
C ARG A 155 5.87 0.63 -24.21
N ASP A 156 5.66 -0.66 -24.45
CA ASP A 156 4.33 -1.24 -24.67
C ASP A 156 3.60 -1.50 -23.35
N THR A 157 4.33 -1.72 -22.26
CA THR A 157 3.73 -2.09 -20.96
C THR A 157 3.88 -1.02 -19.89
N GLY A 158 2.84 -0.90 -19.06
CA GLY A 158 2.78 -0.03 -17.88
C GLY A 158 3.31 -0.67 -16.60
N HIS A 159 3.79 -1.92 -16.64
CA HIS A 159 4.10 -2.70 -15.43
C HIS A 159 5.32 -2.17 -14.68
N SER A 160 5.30 -2.25 -13.35
CA SER A 160 6.40 -1.76 -12.51
C SER A 160 7.47 -2.82 -12.20
N VAL A 161 7.14 -4.11 -12.37
CA VAL A 161 8.02 -5.25 -12.09
C VAL A 161 7.81 -6.30 -13.17
N PHE A 162 8.90 -6.94 -13.56
CA PHE A 162 8.91 -8.03 -14.53
C PHE A 162 9.60 -9.25 -13.91
N PRO A 163 9.00 -10.44 -14.02
CA PRO A 163 9.69 -11.66 -13.62
C PRO A 163 10.77 -12.03 -14.65
N VAL A 164 11.88 -12.52 -14.12
CA VAL A 164 13.04 -12.97 -14.89
C VAL A 164 13.02 -14.48 -14.98
N VAL A 165 13.15 -14.98 -16.21
CA VAL A 165 13.15 -16.40 -16.52
C VAL A 165 14.50 -16.88 -17.02
N ARG A 166 14.86 -18.10 -16.64
CA ARG A 166 15.99 -18.85 -17.19
C ARG A 166 15.49 -19.87 -18.20
N SER A 167 16.04 -19.81 -19.40
CA SER A 167 15.77 -20.81 -20.43
C SER A 167 16.50 -22.11 -20.08
N THR A 168 15.74 -23.15 -19.72
CA THR A 168 16.24 -24.50 -19.43
C THR A 168 15.72 -25.47 -20.50
N ASN A 169 16.29 -26.67 -20.60
CA ASN A 169 15.84 -27.72 -21.53
C ASN A 169 14.35 -28.07 -21.39
N ASN A 170 13.80 -27.92 -20.18
CA ASN A 170 12.40 -28.26 -19.86
C ASN A 170 11.45 -27.05 -19.92
N GLY A 171 11.91 -25.87 -20.35
CA GLY A 171 11.08 -24.65 -20.41
C GLY A 171 11.72 -23.43 -19.74
N GLN A 172 10.90 -22.41 -19.51
CA GLN A 172 11.32 -21.14 -18.90
C GLN A 172 11.03 -21.15 -17.40
N VAL A 173 12.08 -21.29 -16.60
CA VAL A 173 11.99 -21.41 -15.14
C VAL A 173 12.11 -20.03 -14.48
N PHE A 174 11.28 -19.74 -13.48
CA PHE A 174 11.35 -18.51 -12.70
C PHE A 174 12.61 -18.47 -11.81
N VAL A 175 13.36 -17.38 -11.88
CA VAL A 175 14.58 -17.19 -11.06
C VAL A 175 14.48 -15.99 -10.13
N GLY A 176 13.80 -14.92 -10.55
CA GLY A 176 13.72 -13.71 -9.76
C GLY A 176 12.85 -12.64 -10.40
N THR A 177 12.84 -11.46 -9.83
CA THR A 177 12.11 -10.31 -10.37
C THR A 177 13.02 -9.11 -10.54
N ILE A 178 12.73 -8.27 -11.53
CA ILE A 178 13.43 -7.01 -11.76
C ILE A 178 12.43 -5.86 -11.85
N ALA A 179 12.73 -4.76 -11.17
CA ALA A 179 11.89 -3.56 -11.21
C ALA A 179 12.12 -2.79 -12.51
N ARG A 180 11.06 -2.14 -13.00
CA ARG A 180 11.11 -1.24 -14.16
C ARG A 180 12.11 -0.10 -13.97
N ASP A 181 12.16 0.45 -12.76
CA ASP A 181 13.10 1.50 -12.38
C ASP A 181 14.55 1.02 -12.58
N HIS A 182 14.88 -0.22 -12.20
CA HIS A 182 16.21 -0.80 -12.37
C HIS A 182 16.55 -0.97 -13.85
N LEU A 183 15.61 -1.46 -14.66
CA LEU A 183 15.82 -1.60 -16.11
C LEU A 183 16.11 -0.25 -16.78
N LYS A 184 15.40 0.81 -16.38
CA LYS A 184 15.63 2.17 -16.90
C LYS A 184 17.04 2.66 -16.57
N VAL A 185 17.51 2.45 -15.34
CA VAL A 185 18.87 2.83 -14.92
C VAL A 185 19.92 2.04 -15.71
N ILE A 186 19.72 0.72 -15.87
CA ILE A 186 20.60 -0.15 -16.65
C ILE A 186 20.68 0.34 -18.11
N LEU A 187 19.55 0.64 -18.74
CA LEU A 187 19.51 1.13 -20.11
C LEU A 187 20.18 2.50 -20.28
N ARG A 188 20.02 3.41 -19.31
CA ARG A 188 20.74 4.70 -19.32
C ARG A 188 22.24 4.51 -19.28
N ARG A 189 22.72 3.69 -18.35
CA ARG A 189 24.16 3.41 -18.20
C ARG A 189 24.70 2.77 -19.48
N LEU A 190 23.97 1.82 -20.07
CA LEU A 190 24.34 1.20 -21.34
C LEU A 190 24.40 2.18 -22.51
N ALA A 191 23.51 3.18 -22.57
CA ALA A 191 23.55 4.20 -23.61
C ALA A 191 24.76 5.16 -23.48
N THR A 192 25.27 5.33 -22.26
CA THR A 192 26.43 6.20 -21.97
C THR A 192 27.79 5.50 -22.06
N LEU A 193 27.81 4.16 -22.07
CA LEU A 193 29.05 3.39 -22.04
C LEU A 193 29.69 3.28 -23.45
N PRO A 194 31.03 3.41 -23.57
CA PRO A 194 31.72 3.12 -24.81
C PRO A 194 31.65 1.62 -25.13
N ILE A 195 31.60 1.31 -26.43
CA ILE A 195 31.45 -0.04 -26.97
C ILE A 195 32.56 -0.95 -26.43
N GLY A 196 32.20 -1.98 -25.65
CA GLY A 196 33.13 -2.96 -25.09
C GLY A 196 33.48 -2.79 -23.60
N ALA A 197 32.97 -1.76 -22.92
CA ALA A 197 33.09 -1.65 -21.46
C ALA A 197 32.14 -2.64 -20.74
N ALA A 198 32.64 -3.29 -19.70
CA ALA A 198 31.80 -4.12 -18.83
C ALA A 198 30.80 -3.23 -18.10
N LEU A 199 29.54 -3.68 -18.02
CA LEU A 199 28.50 -2.99 -17.27
C LEU A 199 28.75 -3.17 -15.77
N ASP A 200 29.49 -2.23 -15.18
CA ASP A 200 29.68 -2.17 -13.73
C ASP A 200 28.65 -1.22 -13.13
N VAL A 201 27.47 -1.77 -12.81
CA VAL A 201 26.43 -1.06 -12.07
C VAL A 201 26.40 -1.65 -10.68
N THR A 202 26.86 -0.91 -9.69
CA THR A 202 26.79 -1.38 -8.31
C THR A 202 25.34 -1.33 -7.81
N TYR A 203 24.97 -2.21 -6.87
CA TYR A 203 23.62 -2.21 -6.30
C TYR A 203 23.25 -0.84 -5.65
N GLU A 204 24.24 -0.10 -5.17
CA GLU A 204 24.08 1.25 -4.62
C GLU A 204 23.54 2.26 -5.65
N ASP A 205 23.98 2.16 -6.91
CA ASP A 205 23.48 2.99 -8.02
C ASP A 205 22.03 2.67 -8.38
N LEU A 206 21.58 1.43 -8.16
CA LEU A 206 20.18 1.03 -8.36
C LEU A 206 19.26 1.53 -7.23
N GLN A 207 19.82 1.75 -6.05
CA GLN A 207 19.09 2.10 -4.84
C GLN A 207 19.02 3.61 -4.59
N MET A 208 19.72 4.43 -5.40
CA MET A 208 19.69 5.91 -5.37
C MET A 208 18.30 6.45 -5.72
N ARG A 209 17.41 6.41 -4.71
CA ARG A 209 16.07 6.99 -4.70
C ARG A 209 15.98 8.14 -3.70
N GLN A 210 17.04 8.95 -3.57
CA GLN A 210 16.95 10.31 -3.03
C GLN A 210 17.11 11.32 -4.16
N VAL A 211 16.12 11.32 -5.05
CA VAL A 211 16.03 12.27 -6.16
C VAL A 211 14.87 13.20 -5.83
N SER A 212 15.15 14.50 -5.78
CA SER A 212 14.20 15.58 -5.47
C SER A 212 13.00 15.52 -6.42
N GLN A 213 11.84 15.99 -5.99
CA GLN A 213 10.59 15.87 -6.74
C GLN A 213 10.66 16.51 -8.14
N ALA A 214 11.47 17.57 -8.30
CA ALA A 214 11.74 18.23 -9.58
C ALA A 214 12.60 17.39 -10.56
N ASP A 215 13.52 16.59 -10.04
CA ASP A 215 14.37 15.71 -10.86
C ASP A 215 13.58 14.49 -11.37
N ARG A 216 12.48 14.09 -10.73
CA ARG A 216 11.61 12.99 -11.21
C ARG A 216 10.88 13.34 -12.50
N ASP A 217 10.39 14.57 -12.61
CA ASP A 217 9.67 15.03 -13.80
C ASP A 217 10.64 15.24 -14.98
N TYR A 218 11.84 15.75 -14.70
CA TYR A 218 12.94 15.87 -15.67
C TYR A 218 13.46 14.51 -16.18
N VAL A 219 13.58 13.54 -15.27
CA VAL A 219 13.96 12.17 -15.60
C VAL A 219 12.87 11.48 -16.43
N ALA A 220 11.58 11.76 -16.21
CA ALA A 220 10.50 11.19 -17.02
C ALA A 220 10.51 11.68 -18.48
N ASP A 221 10.85 12.95 -18.72
CA ASP A 221 11.00 13.51 -20.07
C ASP A 221 12.27 12.97 -20.77
N GLN A 222 13.39 12.83 -20.06
CA GLN A 222 14.59 12.15 -20.57
C GLN A 222 14.38 10.64 -20.79
N GLU A 223 13.54 9.99 -19.99
CA GLU A 223 13.17 8.57 -20.14
C GLU A 223 12.38 8.31 -21.42
N MET A 224 11.41 9.17 -21.72
CA MET A 224 10.67 9.07 -22.99
C MET A 224 11.60 9.32 -24.17
N ALA A 225 12.52 10.28 -24.08
CA ALA A 225 13.50 10.55 -25.12
C ALA A 225 14.42 9.35 -25.42
N LEU A 226 14.89 8.64 -24.38
CA LEU A 226 15.71 7.43 -24.50
C LEU A 226 14.95 6.23 -25.10
N LEU A 227 13.66 6.09 -24.79
CA LEU A 227 12.80 5.03 -25.36
C LEU A 227 12.41 5.32 -26.83
N HIS A 228 12.56 6.56 -27.28
CA HIS A 228 12.28 7.03 -28.64
C HIS A 228 13.55 7.21 -29.50
N ASP A 229 14.72 6.72 -29.05
CA ASP A 229 16.02 6.87 -29.72
C ASP A 229 16.41 8.34 -30.02
N ILE A 230 16.09 9.26 -29.10
CA ILE A 230 16.52 10.65 -29.15
C ILE A 230 17.86 10.78 -28.39
N PRO A 231 18.92 11.39 -28.97
CA PRO A 231 20.22 11.48 -28.32
C PRO A 231 20.18 12.32 -27.05
N VAL A 232 20.61 11.73 -25.91
CA VAL A 232 20.67 12.36 -24.58
C VAL A 232 21.63 13.56 -24.51
N ALA A 233 22.60 13.62 -25.43
CA ALA A 233 23.58 14.70 -25.53
C ALA A 233 22.99 16.06 -25.99
N ALA A 234 21.67 16.17 -26.16
CA ALA A 234 20.99 17.40 -26.59
C ALA A 234 20.35 18.19 -25.43
N VAL A 235 20.51 17.77 -24.18
CA VAL A 235 19.91 18.42 -23.01
C VAL A 235 21.01 18.95 -22.08
N ASP A 236 21.73 19.96 -22.55
CA ASP A 236 22.56 20.82 -21.69
C ASP A 236 21.68 21.89 -21.02
N PRO A 237 21.87 22.18 -19.72
CA PRO A 237 20.98 23.04 -18.93
C PRO A 237 21.08 24.55 -19.20
N GLU A 238 21.99 25.00 -20.07
CA GLU A 238 22.29 26.44 -20.28
C GLU A 238 22.04 26.96 -21.70
N ALA A 239 21.42 26.18 -22.60
CA ALA A 239 21.13 26.64 -23.95
C ALA A 239 19.72 27.26 -24.05
N ASP A 240 19.68 28.58 -23.87
CA ASP A 240 18.54 29.43 -24.17
C ASP A 240 18.03 29.21 -25.61
N GLY A 241 16.73 28.95 -25.78
CA GLY A 241 16.05 28.92 -27.09
C GLY A 241 15.40 27.59 -27.51
N GLY A 242 14.18 27.35 -27.04
CA GLY A 242 13.30 26.23 -27.44
C GLY A 242 12.87 26.17 -28.92
N SER A 243 13.47 26.96 -29.80
CA SER A 243 13.21 26.96 -31.25
C SER A 243 14.23 26.17 -32.07
N GLN A 244 15.45 25.93 -31.56
CA GLN A 244 16.50 25.22 -32.31
C GLN A 244 16.48 23.69 -32.14
N VAL A 245 15.92 23.20 -31.03
CA VAL A 245 15.76 21.75 -30.77
C VAL A 245 14.87 21.10 -31.84
N ARG A 246 13.78 21.77 -32.24
CA ARG A 246 12.87 21.33 -33.31
C ARG A 246 13.47 21.31 -34.71
N GLN A 247 14.45 22.18 -34.99
CA GLN A 247 15.07 22.23 -36.31
C GLN A 247 16.23 21.24 -36.45
N ARG A 248 16.89 20.86 -35.35
CA ARG A 248 17.85 19.74 -35.30
C ARG A 248 17.18 18.36 -35.29
N LEU A 249 15.93 18.28 -34.83
CA LEU A 249 15.04 17.11 -34.94
C LEU A 249 14.73 16.70 -36.40
N ALA A 250 14.86 17.63 -37.37
CA ALA A 250 14.56 17.34 -38.79
C ALA A 250 15.78 16.86 -39.61
N ASN A 251 17.01 17.15 -39.17
CA ASN A 251 18.23 16.92 -39.96
C ASN A 251 19.22 15.90 -39.36
N GLY A 252 18.94 15.35 -38.17
CA GLY A 252 19.75 14.31 -37.54
C GLY A 252 19.47 12.93 -38.13
N HIS A 253 20.27 12.52 -39.10
CA HIS A 253 20.30 11.13 -39.56
C HIS A 253 20.62 10.20 -38.38
N ALA A 254 19.71 9.28 -38.11
CA ALA A 254 19.77 8.27 -37.06
C ALA A 254 21.07 7.45 -37.13
N GLY A 255 22.04 7.79 -36.27
CA GLY A 255 23.20 6.96 -36.03
C GLY A 255 22.78 5.76 -35.18
N ARG A 256 22.70 4.58 -35.79
CA ARG A 256 22.63 3.29 -35.07
C ARG A 256 23.77 3.21 -34.06
N THR A 257 23.47 3.38 -32.78
CA THR A 257 24.41 3.09 -31.69
C THR A 257 24.49 1.58 -31.50
N ALA A 258 25.69 1.03 -31.26
CA ALA A 258 25.89 -0.39 -30.97
C ALA A 258 25.10 -0.92 -29.74
N ALA A 259 24.46 -0.01 -28.98
CA ALA A 259 23.56 -0.31 -27.89
C ALA A 259 22.23 -0.96 -28.33
N ASP A 260 21.84 -0.87 -29.61
CA ASP A 260 20.55 -1.39 -30.08
C ASP A 260 20.56 -2.91 -30.39
N GLU A 261 21.74 -3.47 -30.69
CA GLU A 261 21.94 -4.91 -30.92
C GLU A 261 22.61 -5.64 -29.75
N GLY A 262 22.91 -4.92 -28.66
CA GLY A 262 23.54 -5.45 -27.46
C GLY A 262 22.64 -6.41 -26.68
N VAL A 263 23.27 -7.38 -26.02
CA VAL A 263 22.64 -8.28 -25.05
C VAL A 263 23.04 -7.84 -23.65
N VAL A 264 22.09 -7.83 -22.72
CA VAL A 264 22.30 -7.42 -21.33
C VAL A 264 22.11 -8.60 -20.42
N ASP A 265 23.06 -8.79 -19.51
CA ASP A 265 22.95 -9.76 -18.42
C ASP A 265 22.29 -9.10 -17.20
N LEU A 266 21.10 -9.58 -16.84
CA LEU A 266 20.30 -9.07 -15.74
C LEU A 266 20.51 -9.83 -14.43
N ARG A 267 21.27 -10.93 -14.45
CA ARG A 267 21.53 -11.79 -13.28
C ARG A 267 22.04 -11.03 -12.04
N PRO A 268 22.98 -10.06 -12.14
CA PRO A 268 23.45 -9.34 -10.95
C PRO A 268 22.45 -8.30 -10.41
N TYR A 269 21.43 -7.92 -11.19
CA TYR A 269 20.52 -6.82 -10.84
C TYR A 269 19.10 -7.28 -10.44
N MET A 270 18.81 -8.57 -10.62
CA MET A 270 17.51 -9.14 -10.27
C MET A 270 17.44 -9.50 -8.79
N ASN A 271 16.24 -9.40 -8.22
CA ASN A 271 15.95 -9.94 -6.91
C ASN A 271 15.65 -11.44 -7.03
N THR A 272 16.62 -12.27 -6.65
CA THR A 272 16.52 -13.74 -6.63
C THR A 272 15.70 -14.29 -5.47
N SER A 273 15.47 -13.48 -4.42
CA SER A 273 14.69 -13.86 -3.23
C SER A 273 13.24 -13.36 -3.32
N ALA A 274 12.75 -13.09 -4.53
CA ALA A 274 11.38 -12.64 -4.73
C ALA A 274 10.40 -13.76 -4.34
N PRO A 275 9.39 -13.47 -3.48
CA PRO A 275 8.44 -14.49 -3.06
C PRO A 275 7.56 -14.95 -4.22
N SER A 276 7.35 -16.26 -4.29
CA SER A 276 6.45 -16.91 -5.24
C SER A 276 5.55 -17.91 -4.52
N VAL A 277 4.35 -18.10 -5.04
CA VAL A 277 3.37 -19.11 -4.57
C VAL A 277 3.05 -20.10 -5.67
N LEU A 278 2.63 -21.31 -5.29
CA LEU A 278 2.15 -22.30 -6.24
C LEU A 278 0.76 -21.90 -6.78
N ASP A 279 0.44 -22.36 -7.98
CA ASP A 279 -0.87 -22.20 -8.62
C ASP A 279 -2.01 -22.85 -7.82
N THR A 280 -1.73 -23.98 -7.17
CA THR A 280 -2.64 -24.71 -6.26
C THR A 280 -2.87 -24.01 -4.91
N PHE A 281 -2.17 -22.90 -4.63
CA PHE A 281 -2.31 -22.20 -3.35
C PHE A 281 -3.70 -21.54 -3.22
N SER A 282 -4.22 -21.45 -1.98
CA SER A 282 -5.52 -20.79 -1.75
C SER A 282 -5.38 -19.27 -1.73
N VAL A 283 -6.40 -18.57 -2.22
CA VAL A 283 -6.41 -17.11 -2.32
C VAL A 283 -6.30 -16.47 -0.94
N GLU A 284 -6.92 -17.06 0.09
CA GLU A 284 -6.80 -16.56 1.47
C GLU A 284 -5.36 -16.57 1.97
N ARG A 285 -4.64 -17.68 1.75
CA ARG A 285 -3.23 -17.78 2.16
C ARG A 285 -2.35 -16.82 1.35
N ALA A 286 -2.59 -16.70 0.05
CA ALA A 286 -1.88 -15.73 -0.80
C ALA A 286 -2.13 -14.29 -0.34
N TYR A 287 -3.36 -13.96 0.05
CA TYR A 287 -3.76 -12.65 0.57
C TYR A 287 -3.05 -12.32 1.89
N MET A 288 -3.04 -13.28 2.82
CA MET A 288 -2.32 -13.12 4.10
C MET A 288 -0.82 -12.93 3.86
N MET A 289 -0.20 -13.73 2.99
CA MET A 289 1.21 -13.59 2.62
C MET A 289 1.49 -12.22 1.98
N PHE A 290 0.66 -11.79 1.03
CA PHE A 290 0.78 -10.51 0.34
C PHE A 290 0.74 -9.34 1.32
N ARG A 291 -0.20 -9.36 2.27
CA ARG A 291 -0.36 -8.26 3.24
C ARG A 291 0.68 -8.28 4.34
N THR A 292 0.99 -9.44 4.91
CA THR A 292 1.96 -9.58 6.02
C THR A 292 3.37 -9.23 5.59
N LEU A 293 3.78 -9.60 4.37
CA LEU A 293 5.08 -9.25 3.81
C LEU A 293 5.09 -7.86 3.13
N GLY A 294 3.95 -7.18 3.03
CA GLY A 294 3.85 -5.86 2.40
C GLY A 294 4.22 -5.87 0.91
N LEU A 295 3.86 -6.94 0.19
CA LEU A 295 4.25 -7.12 -1.20
C LEU A 295 3.56 -6.12 -2.12
N ARG A 296 4.19 -5.86 -3.28
CA ARG A 296 3.58 -5.12 -4.40
C ARG A 296 3.09 -6.07 -5.48
N HIS A 297 3.86 -7.13 -5.71
CA HIS A 297 3.64 -8.15 -6.72
C HIS A 297 3.98 -9.50 -6.10
N LEU A 298 3.16 -10.50 -6.38
CA LEU A 298 3.38 -11.88 -5.98
C LEU A 298 3.33 -12.76 -7.23
N VAL A 299 4.41 -13.49 -7.50
CA VAL A 299 4.50 -14.34 -8.69
C VAL A 299 3.87 -15.69 -8.39
N VAL A 300 3.08 -16.19 -9.33
CA VAL A 300 2.44 -17.50 -9.24
C VAL A 300 3.16 -18.45 -10.18
N VAL A 301 3.62 -19.56 -9.65
CA VAL A 301 4.38 -20.58 -10.36
C VAL A 301 3.70 -21.94 -10.30
N ASP A 302 3.94 -22.77 -11.30
CA ASP A 302 3.54 -24.18 -11.33
C ASP A 302 4.53 -25.04 -10.51
N ALA A 303 4.23 -26.32 -10.30
CA ALA A 303 5.08 -27.31 -9.65
C ALA A 303 6.48 -27.45 -10.30
N VAL A 304 6.61 -27.12 -11.59
CA VAL A 304 7.89 -27.12 -12.34
C VAL A 304 8.59 -25.75 -12.29
N ASN A 305 8.09 -24.81 -11.48
CA ASN A 305 8.59 -23.45 -11.35
C ASN A 305 8.50 -22.64 -12.67
N HIS A 306 7.46 -22.92 -13.48
CA HIS A 306 7.08 -22.10 -14.61
C HIS A 306 6.12 -20.99 -14.17
N ILE A 307 6.23 -19.80 -14.74
CA ILE A 307 5.36 -18.67 -14.37
C ILE A 307 3.99 -18.87 -15.01
N VAL A 308 2.95 -18.89 -14.17
CA VAL A 308 1.55 -19.02 -14.60
C VAL A 308 0.84 -17.66 -14.56
N GLY A 309 1.17 -16.85 -13.56
CA GLY A 309 0.51 -15.56 -13.34
C GLY A 309 1.25 -14.64 -12.39
N ILE A 310 0.74 -13.43 -12.26
CA ILE A 310 1.18 -12.46 -11.27
C ILE A 310 -0.05 -11.88 -10.56
N ILE A 311 0.09 -11.65 -9.27
CA ILE A 311 -0.94 -11.01 -8.43
C ILE A 311 -0.42 -9.66 -7.99
N SER A 312 -1.21 -8.63 -8.22
CA SER A 312 -1.00 -7.29 -7.71
C SER A 312 -2.01 -6.97 -6.60
N ARG A 313 -1.83 -5.84 -5.93
CA ARG A 313 -2.80 -5.35 -4.94
C ARG A 313 -4.20 -5.16 -5.52
N GLN A 314 -4.30 -4.77 -6.79
CA GLN A 314 -5.60 -4.50 -7.44
C GLN A 314 -6.41 -5.78 -7.63
N ASP A 315 -5.74 -6.92 -7.84
CA ASP A 315 -6.38 -8.21 -8.07
C ASP A 315 -6.98 -8.78 -6.77
N LEU A 316 -6.45 -8.38 -5.61
CA LEU A 316 -6.88 -8.83 -4.29
C LEU A 316 -7.97 -7.95 -3.65
N LEU A 317 -8.50 -6.96 -4.37
CA LEU A 317 -9.60 -6.13 -3.88
C LEU A 317 -10.91 -6.93 -3.87
N GLY A 318 -11.79 -6.67 -2.89
CA GLY A 318 -13.02 -7.45 -2.68
C GLY A 318 -13.86 -7.65 -3.95
N TYR A 319 -14.05 -6.60 -4.76
CA TYR A 319 -14.83 -6.71 -6.01
C TYR A 319 -14.15 -7.59 -7.07
N CYS A 320 -12.80 -7.63 -7.12
CA CYS A 320 -12.06 -8.53 -8.01
C CYS A 320 -12.18 -9.98 -7.51
N LEU A 321 -12.15 -10.18 -6.20
CA LEU A 321 -12.33 -11.50 -5.60
C LEU A 321 -13.74 -12.05 -5.88
N ASP A 322 -14.79 -11.22 -5.74
CA ASP A 322 -16.16 -11.62 -6.05
C ASP A 322 -16.36 -11.94 -7.54
N ASP A 323 -15.70 -11.19 -8.44
CA ASP A 323 -15.71 -11.50 -9.88
C ASP A 323 -14.96 -12.80 -10.19
N ALA A 324 -13.83 -13.05 -9.52
CA ALA A 324 -13.09 -14.31 -9.64
C ALA A 324 -13.92 -15.52 -9.14
N ILE A 325 -14.63 -15.37 -8.02
CA ILE A 325 -15.56 -16.38 -7.49
C ILE A 325 -16.66 -16.65 -8.51
N SER A 326 -17.28 -15.60 -9.05
CA SER A 326 -18.34 -15.72 -10.06
C SER A 326 -17.85 -16.45 -11.32
N LYS A 327 -16.60 -16.20 -11.73
CA LYS A 327 -15.97 -16.90 -12.86
C LYS A 327 -15.69 -18.37 -12.54
N ALA A 328 -15.19 -18.68 -11.35
CA ALA A 328 -14.92 -20.05 -10.92
C ALA A 328 -16.21 -20.88 -10.83
N GLN A 329 -17.29 -20.30 -10.30
CA GLN A 329 -18.61 -20.95 -10.28
C GLN A 329 -19.12 -21.26 -11.69
N ARG A 330 -18.95 -20.34 -12.65
CA ARG A 330 -19.34 -20.59 -14.06
C ARG A 330 -18.54 -21.71 -14.72
N LYS A 331 -17.31 -21.95 -14.27
CA LYS A 331 -16.47 -23.05 -14.76
C LYS A 331 -16.76 -24.40 -14.10
N GLY A 332 -17.57 -24.43 -13.02
CA GLY A 332 -17.81 -25.63 -12.24
C GLY A 332 -16.59 -26.07 -11.41
N GLU A 333 -15.70 -25.14 -11.09
CA GLU A 333 -14.52 -25.37 -10.24
C GLU A 333 -14.85 -25.26 -8.73
N LEU A 334 -16.10 -24.91 -8.40
CA LEU A 334 -16.68 -24.76 -7.06
C LEU A 334 -18.02 -25.50 -6.97
#